data_AF-A0A1Q6SFN2-F1
#
_entry.id   AF-A0A1Q6SFN2-F1
#
_cell.length_a   1.000
_cell.length_b   1.000
_cell.length_c   1.000
_cell.angle_alpha   90.00
_cell.angle_beta   90.00
_cell.angle_gamma   90.00
#
_symmetry.space_group_name_H-M   'P 1'
#
loop_
_entity.id
_entity.type
_entity.pdbx_description
1 polymer ?
#
loop_
_entity_poly.entity_id
_entity_poly.type
_entity_poly.pdbx_seq_one_letter_code
_entity_poly.pdbx_strand_id
1 'polypeptide(L)'
;MKLEITDDTPFGISCYITDEGKRCFYKSGKRTVLYDFDSAKTMGIRIFKEDIWASGQGLSTFMLIVYIFDWISGCFSESENLPVSIDHYLSPESWSADPHVRVFLSDVVRVDGESLTRWSKYSFIQCAAAAAAIIVIGCLLSLIFRGWLRIAFAVAAAAVSAAVFKLIDSRRKKLFRILKEYV
;
A
#
# COMPACT_ATOMS: atom_id res chain seq x y z
N MET A 1 15.91 -8.73 24.97
CA MET A 1 16.27 -8.65 23.54
C MET A 1 15.71 -7.36 22.99
N LYS A 2 16.52 -6.63 22.23
CA LYS A 2 16.12 -5.44 21.49
C LYS A 2 15.96 -5.80 20.02
N LEU A 3 14.79 -5.53 19.45
CA LEU A 3 14.52 -5.66 18.03
C LEU A 3 14.45 -4.26 17.41
N GLU A 4 15.35 -3.97 16.48
CA GLU A 4 15.36 -2.75 15.69
C GLU A 4 14.79 -3.03 14.30
N ILE A 5 13.63 -2.44 14.00
CA ILE A 5 13.08 -2.47 12.64
C ILE A 5 13.45 -1.17 11.94
N THR A 6 14.09 -1.30 10.79
CA THR A 6 14.43 -0.19 9.91
C THR A 6 13.65 -0.31 8.61
N ASP A 7 12.82 0.70 8.33
CA ASP A 7 12.14 0.82 7.05
C ASP A 7 12.97 1.68 6.11
N ASP A 8 13.77 0.96 5.33
CA ASP A 8 14.61 1.47 4.26
C ASP A 8 13.97 1.33 2.88
N THR A 9 12.69 0.94 2.83
CA THR A 9 11.96 0.79 1.59
C THR A 9 11.51 2.15 1.03
N PRO A 10 11.49 2.33 -0.30
CA PRO A 10 11.12 3.62 -0.90
C PRO A 10 9.62 3.94 -0.85
N PHE A 11 8.78 3.00 -0.41
CA PHE A 11 7.32 3.15 -0.36
C PHE A 11 6.74 3.15 1.06
N GLY A 12 7.57 2.89 2.08
CA GLY A 12 7.20 2.93 3.49
C GLY A 12 6.20 1.83 3.85
N ILE A 13 6.57 0.87 4.69
CA ILE A 13 5.76 -0.32 4.96
C ILE A 13 5.25 -0.31 6.40
N SER A 14 4.03 -0.77 6.61
CA SER A 14 3.51 -1.07 7.96
C SER A 14 3.37 -2.57 8.10
N CYS A 15 3.76 -3.12 9.25
CA CYS A 15 3.71 -4.56 9.49
C CYS A 15 3.37 -4.87 10.95
N TYR A 16 2.92 -6.09 11.18
CA TYR A 16 2.70 -6.62 12.50
C TYR A 16 3.93 -7.35 13.00
N ILE A 17 4.20 -7.21 14.29
CA ILE A 17 5.27 -7.93 14.99
C ILE A 17 4.57 -8.73 16.08
N THR A 18 4.72 -10.04 16.07
CA THR A 18 4.03 -10.93 17.00
C THR A 18 4.99 -11.84 17.75
N ASP A 19 4.77 -11.97 19.05
CA ASP A 19 5.46 -12.87 19.99
C ASP A 19 4.40 -13.48 20.91
N GLU A 20 4.19 -14.81 20.84
CA GLU A 20 3.26 -15.66 21.64
C GLU A 20 2.23 -14.93 22.55
N GLY A 21 1.36 -14.10 21.96
CA GLY A 21 0.27 -13.39 22.65
C GLY A 21 0.37 -11.86 22.71
N LYS A 22 1.53 -11.27 22.39
CA LYS A 22 1.71 -9.83 22.14
C LYS A 22 1.75 -9.55 20.65
N ARG A 23 0.95 -8.57 20.23
CA ARG A 23 0.94 -8.04 18.85
C ARG A 23 1.28 -6.55 18.90
N CYS A 24 2.40 -6.18 18.30
CA CYS A 24 2.79 -4.81 18.08
C CYS A 24 2.54 -4.44 16.61
N PHE A 25 2.19 -3.17 16.37
CA PHE A 25 2.05 -2.63 15.02
C PHE A 25 3.18 -1.66 14.75
N TYR A 26 3.97 -1.95 13.74
CA TYR A 26 4.90 -1.00 13.15
C TYR A 26 4.16 -0.22 12.07
N LYS A 27 4.09 1.10 12.23
CA LYS A 27 3.44 2.00 11.27
C LYS A 27 4.50 2.71 10.43
N SER A 28 4.31 2.65 9.11
CA SER A 28 5.04 3.42 8.11
C SER A 28 5.17 4.90 8.51
N GLY A 29 6.37 5.45 8.37
CA GLY A 29 6.70 6.85 8.69
C GLY A 29 7.71 7.04 9.83
N LYS A 30 8.02 6.00 10.61
CA LYS A 30 9.13 6.00 11.58
C LYS A 30 10.31 5.21 11.01
N ARG A 31 11.31 5.88 10.43
CA ARG A 31 12.46 5.22 9.76
C ARG A 31 13.06 4.05 10.54
N THR A 32 13.16 4.19 11.86
CA THR A 32 13.70 3.17 12.75
C THR A 32 12.88 3.12 14.03
N VAL A 33 12.48 1.92 14.47
CA VAL A 33 11.77 1.71 15.74
C VAL A 33 12.41 0.56 16.49
N LEU A 34 12.63 0.78 17.79
CA LEU A 34 13.18 -0.21 18.71
C LEU A 34 12.05 -0.80 19.55
N TYR A 35 12.00 -2.12 19.63
CA TYR A 35 11.10 -2.90 20.46
C TYR A 35 11.91 -3.68 21.49
N ASP A 36 11.43 -3.72 22.73
CA ASP A 36 12.07 -4.48 23.81
C ASP A 36 11.22 -5.70 24.17
N PHE A 37 11.83 -6.88 24.05
CA PHE A 37 11.22 -8.18 24.30
C PHE A 37 11.98 -8.89 25.42
N ASP A 38 11.24 -9.61 26.26
CA ASP A 38 11.82 -10.42 27.33
C ASP A 38 12.43 -11.70 26.73
N SER A 39 13.74 -11.71 26.51
CA SER A 39 14.45 -12.80 25.82
C SER A 39 14.32 -14.16 26.50
N ALA A 40 13.99 -14.20 27.79
CA ALA A 40 13.78 -15.45 28.52
C ALA A 40 12.39 -16.06 28.27
N LYS A 41 11.44 -15.27 27.76
CA LYS A 41 10.05 -15.68 27.51
C LYS A 41 9.68 -15.72 26.03
N THR A 42 10.37 -14.95 25.20
CA THR A 42 10.14 -14.89 23.75
C THR A 42 10.65 -16.17 23.08
N MET A 43 9.74 -16.96 22.53
CA MET A 43 10.04 -18.21 21.80
C MET A 43 10.24 -18.00 20.30
N GLY A 44 9.94 -16.80 19.79
CA GLY A 44 10.05 -16.47 18.39
C GLY A 44 9.41 -15.12 18.10
N ILE A 45 9.98 -14.34 17.18
CA ILE A 45 9.34 -13.12 16.70
C ILE A 45 8.96 -13.30 15.23
N ARG A 46 7.68 -13.14 14.92
CA ARG A 46 7.21 -13.11 13.53
C ARG A 46 6.91 -11.67 13.12
N ILE A 47 7.54 -11.23 12.05
CA ILE A 47 7.23 -9.98 11.35
C ILE A 47 6.35 -10.36 10.16
N PHE A 48 5.16 -9.77 10.12
CA PHE A 48 4.10 -10.24 9.23
C PHE A 48 3.33 -9.08 8.59
N LYS A 49 3.13 -9.17 7.29
CA LYS A 49 2.23 -8.33 6.50
C LYS A 49 1.57 -9.21 5.43
N GLU A 50 0.25 -9.16 5.39
CA GLU A 50 -0.52 -9.85 4.35
C GLU A 50 -0.52 -9.05 3.05
N ASP A 51 -0.42 -9.79 1.95
CA ASP A 51 -0.74 -9.28 0.62
C ASP A 51 -2.22 -9.52 0.34
N ILE A 52 -3.01 -8.45 0.41
CA ILE A 52 -4.45 -8.47 0.14
C ILE A 52 -4.78 -8.81 -1.33
N TRP A 53 -3.79 -8.77 -2.21
CA TRP A 53 -3.95 -9.06 -3.63
C TRP A 53 -3.67 -10.51 -3.99
N ALA A 54 -3.20 -11.34 -3.06
CA ALA A 54 -2.94 -12.77 -3.29
C ALA A 54 -4.24 -13.58 -3.48
N SER A 55 -4.31 -14.39 -4.55
CA SER A 55 -5.49 -15.25 -4.82
C SER A 55 -5.42 -16.49 -3.96
N GLY A 56 -6.11 -16.49 -2.82
CA GLY A 56 -6.17 -17.67 -1.95
C GLY A 56 -6.59 -17.35 -0.53
N GLN A 57 -6.34 -16.12 -0.06
CA GLN A 57 -7.01 -15.61 1.13
C GLN A 57 -8.44 -15.26 0.74
N GLY A 58 -9.42 -15.82 1.45
CA GLY A 58 -10.87 -15.70 1.19
C GLY A 58 -11.44 -14.29 1.37
N LEU A 59 -10.77 -13.27 0.84
CA LEU A 59 -11.35 -11.96 0.58
C LEU A 59 -12.47 -12.18 -0.43
N SER A 60 -13.70 -12.07 0.06
CA SER A 60 -14.88 -12.12 -0.80
C SER A 60 -14.70 -11.10 -1.92
N THR A 61 -15.04 -11.47 -3.15
CA THR A 61 -15.01 -10.58 -4.32
C THR A 61 -15.66 -9.22 -4.02
N PHE A 62 -16.63 -9.19 -3.11
CA PHE A 62 -17.25 -7.99 -2.58
C PHE A 62 -16.30 -7.07 -1.81
N MET A 63 -15.48 -7.58 -0.88
CA MET A 63 -14.48 -6.77 -0.18
C MET A 63 -13.44 -6.20 -1.14
N LEU A 64 -13.02 -6.99 -2.14
CA LEU A 64 -12.12 -6.50 -3.19
C LEU A 64 -12.78 -5.35 -3.97
N ILE A 65 -14.07 -5.44 -4.28
CA ILE A 65 -14.85 -4.35 -4.90
C ILE A 65 -14.93 -3.12 -3.99
N VAL A 66 -15.16 -3.29 -2.68
CA VAL A 66 -15.17 -2.16 -1.74
C VAL A 66 -13.80 -1.48 -1.69
N TYR A 67 -12.69 -2.24 -1.63
CA TYR A 67 -11.34 -1.68 -1.72
C TYR A 67 -11.05 -1.01 -3.07
N ILE A 68 -11.63 -1.53 -4.16
CA ILE A 68 -11.54 -0.88 -5.47
C ILE A 68 -12.28 0.47 -5.45
N PHE A 69 -13.42 0.59 -4.78
CA PHE A 69 -14.19 1.85 -4.76
C PHE A 69 -13.87 2.76 -3.57
N ASP A 70 -13.05 2.32 -2.62
CA ASP A 70 -12.56 3.16 -1.53
C ASP A 70 -11.48 4.11 -2.04
N TRP A 71 -11.94 5.27 -2.54
CA TRP A 71 -11.09 6.35 -3.02
C TRP A 71 -10.26 7.01 -1.89
N ILE A 72 -10.58 6.75 -0.62
CA ILE A 72 -9.89 7.30 0.57
C ILE A 72 -8.76 6.36 1.00
N SER A 73 -8.99 5.04 1.11
CA SER A 73 -7.89 4.09 1.37
C SER A 73 -7.02 3.82 0.15
N GLY A 74 -7.50 4.12 -1.08
CA GLY A 74 -6.68 4.18 -2.29
C GLY A 74 -5.60 5.29 -2.31
N CYS A 75 -5.28 5.88 -1.15
CA CYS A 75 -4.18 6.81 -0.99
C CYS A 75 -2.86 6.16 -1.43
N PHE A 76 -2.22 6.81 -2.41
CA PHE A 76 -1.16 6.34 -3.32
C PHE A 76 0.13 5.78 -2.70
N SER A 77 0.25 5.77 -1.38
CA SER A 77 1.44 5.37 -0.62
C SER A 77 1.08 4.69 0.69
N GLU A 78 -0.18 4.35 0.93
CA GLU A 78 -0.52 3.60 2.12
C GLU A 78 -0.01 2.17 1.97
N SER A 79 1.00 1.87 2.77
CA SER A 79 1.66 0.58 2.88
C SER A 79 0.72 -0.62 2.89
N GLU A 80 -0.50 -0.42 3.39
CA GLU A 80 -1.48 -1.48 3.60
C GLU A 80 -2.02 -2.02 2.27
N ASN A 81 -2.14 -1.17 1.25
CA ASN A 81 -2.76 -1.50 -0.04
C ASN A 81 -1.77 -1.91 -1.13
N LEU A 82 -0.47 -1.89 -0.84
CA LEU A 82 0.55 -2.36 -1.78
C LEU A 82 0.52 -3.90 -1.85
N PRO A 83 0.78 -4.49 -3.03
CA PRO A 83 0.87 -5.94 -3.23
C PRO A 83 2.19 -6.48 -2.65
N VAL A 84 2.35 -6.34 -1.34
CA VAL A 84 3.57 -6.64 -0.61
C VAL A 84 3.21 -7.57 0.53
N SER A 85 3.96 -8.66 0.62
CA SER A 85 3.92 -9.60 1.72
C SER A 85 5.21 -9.53 2.54
N ILE A 86 5.08 -9.76 3.84
CA ILE A 86 6.20 -10.05 4.73
C ILE A 86 5.80 -11.27 5.54
N ASP A 87 6.63 -12.31 5.51
CA ASP A 87 6.53 -13.43 6.44
C ASP A 87 7.94 -13.83 6.88
N HIS A 88 8.42 -13.15 7.91
CA HIS A 88 9.77 -13.33 8.42
C HIS A 88 9.72 -13.78 9.88
N TYR A 89 10.34 -14.91 10.16
CA TYR A 89 10.40 -15.48 11.49
C TYR A 89 11.84 -15.45 12.03
N LEU A 90 12.01 -14.80 13.18
CA LEU A 90 13.24 -14.78 13.94
C LEU A 90 13.16 -15.84 15.04
N SER A 91 14.04 -16.83 14.97
CA SER A 91 14.19 -17.87 16.00
C SER A 91 14.98 -17.34 17.20
N PRO A 92 14.84 -17.95 18.40
CA PRO A 92 15.60 -17.58 19.59
C PRO A 92 17.11 -17.55 19.43
N GLU A 93 17.64 -18.37 18.54
CA GLU A 93 19.06 -18.41 18.19
C GLU A 93 19.54 -17.06 17.64
N SER A 94 18.67 -16.32 16.96
CA SER A 94 18.97 -15.03 16.31
C SER A 94 19.41 -13.95 17.30
N TRP A 95 19.01 -14.06 18.57
CA TRP A 95 19.42 -13.14 19.65
C TRP A 95 20.18 -13.83 20.78
N SER A 96 20.59 -15.09 20.57
CA SER A 96 21.43 -15.81 21.53
C SER A 96 22.88 -15.29 21.53
N ALA A 97 23.37 -14.85 20.37
CA ALA A 97 24.72 -14.30 20.18
C ALA A 97 24.78 -12.78 20.37
N ASP A 98 23.77 -12.05 19.87
CA ASP A 98 23.62 -10.61 20.05
C ASP A 98 22.21 -10.29 20.57
N PRO A 99 22.06 -9.72 21.77
CA PRO A 99 20.74 -9.35 22.29
C PRO A 99 20.09 -8.21 21.49
N HIS A 100 20.77 -7.60 20.53
CA HIS A 100 20.26 -6.58 19.62
C HIS A 100 20.17 -7.10 18.19
N VAL A 101 18.94 -7.34 17.73
CA VAL A 101 18.67 -7.82 16.37
C VAL A 101 18.14 -6.69 15.51
N ARG A 102 18.77 -6.44 14.37
CA ARG A 102 18.32 -5.46 13.38
C ARG A 102 17.71 -6.14 12.18
N VAL A 103 16.54 -5.68 11.77
CA VAL A 103 15.85 -6.12 10.55
C VAL A 103 15.60 -4.93 9.64
N PHE A 104 16.11 -5.03 8.41
CA PHE A 104 15.79 -4.11 7.32
C PHE A 104 14.57 -4.63 6.57
N LEU A 105 13.57 -3.77 6.34
CA LEU A 105 12.36 -4.18 5.66
C LEU A 105 12.63 -4.53 4.19
N SER A 106 13.62 -3.92 3.53
CA SER A 106 14.03 -4.31 2.18
C SER A 106 14.35 -5.79 2.02
N ASP A 107 14.87 -6.43 3.06
CA ASP A 107 15.41 -7.79 3.00
C ASP A 107 14.31 -8.86 3.18
N VAL A 108 13.22 -8.49 3.85
CA VAL A 108 12.13 -9.40 4.22
C VAL A 108 10.88 -9.22 3.37
N VAL A 109 10.81 -8.12 2.61
CA VAL A 109 9.70 -7.80 1.72
C VAL A 109 9.72 -8.66 0.48
N ARG A 110 8.55 -9.18 0.13
CA ARG A 110 8.31 -9.98 -1.08
C ARG A 110 7.08 -9.49 -1.80
N VAL A 111 7.15 -9.43 -3.13
CA VAL A 111 6.02 -9.06 -4.00
C VAL A 111 5.69 -10.24 -4.89
N ASP A 112 4.46 -10.73 -4.83
CA ASP A 112 4.02 -11.76 -5.77
C ASP A 112 3.68 -11.12 -7.15
N GLY A 113 4.18 -11.72 -8.22
CA GLY A 113 4.05 -11.17 -9.57
C GLY A 113 2.60 -11.12 -10.09
N GLU A 114 1.77 -12.10 -9.71
CA GLU A 114 0.36 -12.11 -10.08
C GLU A 114 -0.42 -11.04 -9.31
N SER A 115 -0.12 -10.91 -8.03
CA SER A 115 -0.70 -9.93 -7.11
C SER A 115 -0.35 -8.50 -7.55
N LEU A 116 0.91 -8.27 -7.95
CA LEU A 116 1.37 -7.01 -8.54
C LEU A 116 0.62 -6.67 -9.85
N THR A 117 0.42 -7.66 -10.72
CA THR A 117 -0.31 -7.48 -11.98
C THR A 117 -1.78 -7.13 -11.73
N ARG A 118 -2.43 -7.81 -10.79
CA ARG A 118 -3.80 -7.52 -10.36
C ARG A 118 -3.92 -6.12 -9.78
N TRP A 119 -3.07 -5.78 -8.80
CA TRP A 119 -3.01 -4.44 -8.22
C TRP A 119 -2.89 -3.38 -9.31
N SER A 120 -1.97 -3.54 -10.27
CA SER A 120 -1.79 -2.58 -11.37
C SER A 120 -3.06 -2.42 -12.22
N LYS A 121 -3.73 -3.51 -12.55
CA LYS A 121 -4.96 -3.50 -13.36
C LYS A 121 -6.10 -2.79 -12.64
N TYR A 122 -6.37 -3.16 -11.39
CA TYR A 122 -7.46 -2.57 -10.62
C TYR A 122 -7.19 -1.11 -10.28
N SER A 123 -5.94 -0.80 -9.94
CA SER A 123 -5.46 0.57 -9.78
C SER A 123 -5.83 1.39 -11.03
N PHE A 124 -5.44 0.97 -12.24
CA PHE A 124 -5.81 1.70 -13.47
C PHE A 124 -7.32 1.94 -13.60
N ILE A 125 -8.15 0.91 -13.34
CA ILE A 125 -9.62 1.00 -13.40
C ILE A 125 -10.14 2.06 -12.42
N GLN A 126 -9.63 2.11 -11.19
CA GLN A 126 -10.01 3.13 -10.20
C GLN A 126 -9.73 4.55 -10.70
N CYS A 127 -8.55 4.76 -11.30
CA CYS A 127 -8.16 6.09 -11.78
C CYS A 127 -9.04 6.52 -12.96
N ALA A 128 -9.34 5.61 -13.88
CA ALA A 128 -10.25 5.88 -14.99
C ALA A 128 -11.68 6.18 -14.50
N ALA A 129 -12.18 5.41 -13.52
CA ALA A 129 -13.50 5.64 -12.93
C ALA A 129 -13.58 7.00 -12.20
N ALA A 130 -12.56 7.37 -11.43
CA ALA A 130 -12.49 8.67 -10.75
C ALA A 130 -12.42 9.83 -11.76
N ALA A 131 -11.61 9.69 -12.82
CA ALA A 131 -11.53 10.69 -13.89
C ALA A 131 -12.88 10.88 -14.60
N ALA A 132 -13.59 9.77 -14.89
CA ALA A 132 -14.93 9.82 -15.46
C ALA A 132 -15.94 10.49 -14.52
N ALA A 133 -15.89 10.19 -13.22
CA ALA A 133 -16.77 10.83 -12.23
C ALA A 133 -16.55 12.35 -12.14
N ILE A 134 -15.29 12.81 -12.16
CA ILE A 134 -14.96 14.24 -12.21
C ILE A 134 -15.53 14.89 -13.47
N ILE A 135 -15.44 14.24 -14.62
CA ILE A 135 -16.01 14.74 -15.87
C ILE A 135 -17.53 14.86 -15.76
N VAL A 136 -18.22 13.82 -15.25
CA VAL A 136 -19.67 13.83 -15.08
C VAL A 136 -20.10 14.97 -14.14
N ILE A 137 -19.44 15.12 -12.98
CA ILE A 137 -19.72 16.20 -12.04
C ILE A 137 -19.45 17.57 -12.68
N GLY A 138 -18.34 17.72 -13.40
CA GLY A 138 -18.02 18.95 -14.13
C GLY A 138 -19.06 19.29 -15.20
N CYS A 139 -19.55 18.30 -15.94
CA CYS A 139 -20.64 18.46 -16.91
C CYS A 139 -21.95 18.87 -16.24
N LEU A 140 -22.29 18.29 -15.07
CA LEU A 140 -23.47 18.68 -14.31
C LEU A 140 -23.37 20.11 -13.78
N LEU A 141 -22.21 20.50 -13.23
CA LEU A 141 -21.95 21.86 -12.76
C LEU A 141 -21.97 22.88 -13.92
N SER A 142 -21.57 22.46 -15.13
CA SER A 142 -21.62 23.32 -16.31
C SER A 142 -23.03 23.82 -16.63
N LEU A 143 -24.07 23.09 -16.22
CA LEU A 143 -25.48 23.42 -16.46
C LEU A 143 -25.92 24.72 -15.77
N ILE A 144 -25.16 25.18 -14.78
CA ILE A 144 -25.39 26.47 -14.10
C ILE A 144 -25.11 27.65 -15.05
N PHE A 145 -24.17 27.48 -15.98
CA PHE A 145 -23.79 28.51 -16.93
C PHE A 145 -24.67 28.47 -18.19
N ARG A 146 -24.78 29.61 -18.88
CA ARG A 146 -25.53 29.76 -20.13
C ARG A 146 -24.60 30.06 -21.31
N GLY A 147 -25.02 29.67 -22.52
CA GLY A 147 -24.27 29.92 -23.75
C GLY A 147 -22.88 29.27 -23.76
N TRP A 148 -21.90 29.97 -24.29
CA TRP A 148 -20.52 29.47 -24.46
C TRP A 148 -19.81 29.14 -23.15
N LEU A 149 -20.16 29.79 -22.04
CA LEU A 149 -19.57 29.52 -20.71
C LEU A 149 -19.82 28.09 -20.23
N ARG A 150 -20.98 27.51 -20.57
CA ARG A 150 -21.29 26.09 -20.28
C ARG A 150 -20.29 25.15 -20.96
N ILE A 151 -20.02 25.40 -22.23
CA ILE A 151 -19.09 24.60 -23.02
C ILE A 151 -17.67 24.77 -22.50
N ALA A 152 -17.24 26.02 -22.27
CA ALA A 152 -15.90 26.33 -21.75
C ALA A 152 -15.65 25.65 -20.39
N PHE A 153 -16.63 25.67 -19.48
CA PHE A 153 -16.51 25.01 -18.18
C PHE A 153 -16.41 23.48 -18.31
N ALA A 154 -17.25 22.86 -19.12
CA ALA A 154 -17.20 21.41 -19.33
C ALA A 154 -15.86 20.96 -19.93
N VAL A 155 -15.31 21.73 -20.89
CA VAL A 155 -13.99 21.48 -21.47
C VAL A 155 -12.89 21.65 -20.42
N ALA A 156 -12.95 22.69 -19.58
CA ALA A 156 -12.00 22.89 -18.50
C ALA A 156 -12.02 21.74 -17.48
N ALA A 157 -13.19 21.26 -17.09
CA ALA A 157 -13.33 20.12 -16.20
C ALA A 157 -12.74 18.83 -16.79
N ALA A 158 -12.96 18.58 -18.09
CA ALA A 158 -12.35 17.46 -18.79
C ALA A 158 -10.83 17.57 -18.87
N ALA A 159 -10.30 18.76 -19.13
CA ALA A 159 -8.86 19.01 -19.16
C ALA A 159 -8.21 18.77 -17.79
N VAL A 160 -8.82 19.28 -16.71
CA VAL A 160 -8.34 19.04 -15.33
C VAL A 160 -8.38 17.56 -14.99
N SER A 161 -9.48 16.87 -15.32
CA SER A 161 -9.62 15.43 -15.10
C SER A 161 -8.51 14.64 -15.81
N ALA A 162 -8.25 14.94 -17.09
CA ALA A 162 -7.19 14.29 -17.86
C ALA A 162 -5.78 14.57 -17.29
N ALA A 163 -5.53 15.78 -16.80
CA ALA A 163 -4.25 16.15 -16.19
C ALA A 163 -4.02 15.38 -14.87
N VAL A 164 -5.05 15.30 -14.02
CA VAL A 164 -5.01 14.54 -12.76
C VAL A 164 -4.82 13.04 -13.04
N PHE A 165 -5.58 12.49 -14.00
CA PHE A 165 -5.43 11.10 -14.43
C PHE A 165 -3.99 10.80 -14.87
N LYS A 166 -3.42 11.62 -15.75
CA LYS A 166 -2.05 11.44 -16.26
C LYS A 166 -1.01 11.51 -15.14
N LEU A 167 -1.16 12.44 -14.20
CA LEU A 167 -0.25 12.57 -13.06
C LEU A 167 -0.28 11.32 -12.18
N ILE A 168 -1.48 10.84 -11.86
CA ILE A 168 -1.69 9.65 -11.03
C ILE A 168 -1.16 8.39 -11.73
N ASP A 169 -1.52 8.18 -13.00
CA ASP A 169 -1.06 7.03 -13.79
C ASP A 169 0.46 6.99 -13.90
N SER A 170 1.11 8.14 -14.10
CA SER A 170 2.58 8.25 -14.13
C SER A 170 3.20 7.82 -12.79
N ARG A 171 2.66 8.28 -11.66
CA ARG A 171 3.13 7.87 -10.33
C ARG A 171 2.96 6.38 -10.09
N ARG A 172 1.83 5.81 -10.52
CA ARG A 172 1.54 4.37 -10.39
C ARG A 172 2.46 3.50 -11.24
N LYS A 173 2.77 3.92 -12.47
CA LYS A 173 3.78 3.26 -13.30
C LYS A 173 5.17 3.30 -12.67
N LYS A 174 5.53 4.40 -12.01
CA LYS A 174 6.80 4.48 -11.26
C LYS A 174 6.80 3.51 -10.08
N LEU A 175 5.73 3.49 -9.29
CA LEU A 175 5.58 2.60 -8.14
C LEU A 175 5.58 1.12 -8.57
N PHE A 176 4.90 0.77 -9.66
CA PHE A 176 4.94 -0.57 -10.24
C PHE A 176 6.37 -1.02 -10.56
N ARG A 177 7.20 -0.14 -11.14
CA ARG A 177 8.60 -0.47 -11.44
C ARG A 177 9.40 -0.74 -10.17
N ILE A 178 9.19 0.07 -9.14
CA ILE A 178 9.84 -0.11 -7.83
C ILE A 178 9.41 -1.44 -7.21
N LEU A 179 8.11 -1.72 -7.13
CA LEU A 179 7.59 -2.97 -6.57
C LEU A 179 8.07 -4.21 -7.34
N LYS A 180 8.28 -4.07 -8.65
CA LYS A 180 8.81 -5.16 -9.49
C LYS A 180 10.23 -5.56 -9.11
N GLU A 181 11.01 -4.71 -8.45
CA GLU A 181 12.36 -5.04 -7.95
C GLU A 181 12.32 -6.02 -6.77
N TYR A 182 11.14 -6.22 -6.15
CA TYR A 182 10.91 -7.09 -5.00
C TYR A 182 10.16 -8.39 -5.35
N VAL A 183 10.01 -8.68 -6.66
CA VAL A 183 9.38 -9.92 -7.18
C VAL A 183 10.37 -11.07 -7.16
#